data_AF-A0A925TRD4-F1
#
_entry.id   AF-A0A925TRD4-F1
#
_cell.length_a   1.000
_cell.length_b   1.000
_cell.length_c   1.000
_cell.angle_alpha   90.00
_cell.angle_beta   90.00
_cell.angle_gamma   90.00
#
_symmetry.space_group_name_H-M   'P 1'
#
loop_
_entity.id
_entity.type
_entity.pdbx_description
1 polymer ?
#
loop_
_entity_poly.entity_id
_entity_poly.type
_entity_poly.pdbx_seq_one_letter_code
_entity_poly.pdbx_strand_id
1 'polypeptide(L)'
;MTPVANKIFIYPVKSLDGVEVDEAELSSGGTLLHDREFAILDSDGNFINGKRTAQVHLLRSSVDFTTETISLRHQHRAEETVFHLHRERKAINRWLTDFFEYPATLHQNLDGQFLDIPELSGITILSRASLDETVKWHEVTFDEARRRFRANVEI
;
A
#
# COMPACT_ATOMS: atom_id res chain seq x y z
N MET A 1 -28.58 10.25 9.80
CA MET A 1 -28.12 9.22 8.84
C MET A 1 -27.05 8.40 9.53
N THR A 2 -27.09 7.08 9.41
CA THR A 2 -26.01 6.20 9.91
C THR A 2 -25.01 6.02 8.77
N PRO A 3 -23.72 6.37 8.94
CA PRO A 3 -22.72 6.14 7.91
C PRO A 3 -22.57 4.64 7.66
N VAL A 4 -22.37 4.27 6.39
CA VAL A 4 -22.18 2.89 5.95
C VAL A 4 -20.86 2.80 5.21
N ALA A 5 -20.06 1.76 5.50
CA ALA A 5 -18.84 1.50 4.76
C ALA A 5 -19.20 1.19 3.29
N ASN A 6 -18.66 1.97 2.36
CA ASN A 6 -18.85 1.79 0.92
C ASN A 6 -17.76 0.92 0.30
N LYS A 7 -16.51 1.08 0.74
CA LYS A 7 -15.36 0.31 0.28
C LYS A 7 -14.40 0.06 1.44
N ILE A 8 -13.74 -1.09 1.41
CA ILE A 8 -12.66 -1.44 2.34
C ILE A 8 -11.39 -1.69 1.53
N PHE A 9 -10.29 -1.12 1.98
CA PHE A 9 -8.98 -1.27 1.38
C PHE A 9 -7.96 -1.72 2.44
N ILE A 10 -7.20 -2.75 2.07
CA ILE A 10 -6.00 -3.16 2.78
C ILE A 10 -4.81 -2.66 1.97
N TYR A 11 -3.79 -2.08 2.62
CA TYR A 11 -2.57 -1.61 1.95
C TYR A 11 -1.38 -2.44 2.44
N PRO A 12 -1.10 -3.60 1.81
CA PRO A 12 -0.17 -4.58 2.39
C PRO A 12 1.27 -4.10 2.43
N VAL A 13 1.65 -3.29 1.45
CA VAL A 13 2.98 -2.72 1.36
C VAL A 13 2.93 -1.22 1.59
N LYS A 14 3.72 -0.73 2.54
CA LYS A 14 3.87 0.69 2.83
C LYS A 14 4.17 1.46 1.53
N SER A 15 3.38 2.51 1.32
CA SER A 15 3.46 3.43 0.17
C SER A 15 3.00 2.88 -1.18
N LEU A 16 2.52 1.64 -1.28
CA LEU A 16 2.02 1.08 -2.54
C LEU A 16 0.49 1.06 -2.61
N ASP A 17 -0.03 0.52 -3.72
CA ASP A 17 -1.45 0.43 -4.01
C ASP A 17 -2.17 -0.48 -2.98
N GLY A 18 -3.46 -0.17 -2.74
CA GLY A 18 -4.32 -0.98 -1.88
C GLY A 18 -5.08 -2.04 -2.65
N VAL A 19 -5.51 -3.08 -1.94
CA VAL A 19 -6.39 -4.15 -2.41
C VAL A 19 -7.80 -3.88 -1.87
N GLU A 20 -8.77 -3.72 -2.77
CA GLU A 20 -10.19 -3.60 -2.39
C GLU A 20 -10.72 -4.97 -1.96
N VAL A 21 -11.40 -5.01 -0.82
CA VAL A 21 -11.98 -6.24 -0.24
C VAL A 21 -13.41 -5.99 0.21
N ASP A 22 -14.21 -7.04 0.23
CA ASP A 22 -15.61 -6.99 0.71
C ASP A 22 -15.68 -7.01 2.25
N GLU A 23 -14.73 -7.68 2.89
CA GLU A 23 -14.62 -7.82 4.34
C GLU A 23 -13.15 -7.78 4.78
N ALA A 24 -12.92 -7.35 6.01
CA ALA A 24 -11.58 -7.32 6.62
C ALA A 24 -11.66 -7.63 8.11
N GLU A 25 -10.65 -8.35 8.61
CA GLU A 25 -10.51 -8.67 10.02
C GLU A 25 -9.72 -7.59 10.76
N LEU A 26 -10.03 -7.37 12.04
CA LEU A 26 -9.21 -6.54 12.91
C LEU A 26 -8.05 -7.37 13.46
N SER A 27 -6.83 -6.86 13.35
CA SER A 27 -5.68 -7.42 14.02
C SER A 27 -5.72 -7.10 15.52
N SER A 28 -4.94 -7.84 16.31
CA SER A 28 -4.73 -7.55 17.74
C SER A 28 -4.17 -6.15 18.01
N GLY A 29 -3.52 -5.54 17.01
CA GLY A 29 -2.98 -4.18 17.06
C GLY A 29 -3.99 -3.08 16.76
N GLY A 30 -5.27 -3.39 16.52
CA GLY A 30 -6.31 -2.39 16.27
C GLY A 30 -6.32 -1.78 14.86
N THR A 31 -5.56 -2.38 13.93
CA THR A 31 -5.62 -2.10 12.49
C THR A 31 -6.30 -3.25 11.74
N LEU A 32 -6.41 -3.16 10.41
CA LEU A 32 -6.85 -4.29 9.60
C LEU A 32 -5.75 -5.34 9.49
N LEU A 33 -6.11 -6.62 9.50
CA LEU A 33 -5.20 -7.72 9.18
C LEU A 33 -4.58 -7.49 7.80
N HIS A 34 -3.30 -7.84 7.64
CA HIS A 34 -2.51 -7.61 6.42
C HIS A 34 -2.20 -6.16 6.06
N ASP A 35 -2.68 -5.19 6.84
CA ASP A 35 -2.46 -3.79 6.54
C ASP A 35 -1.07 -3.32 7.00
N ARG A 36 -0.27 -2.84 6.05
CA ARG A 36 1.12 -2.40 6.23
C ARG A 36 2.02 -3.47 6.83
N GLU A 37 1.81 -4.75 6.52
CA GLU A 37 2.72 -5.82 6.94
C GLU A 37 4.10 -5.74 6.28
N PHE A 38 4.19 -5.12 5.10
CA PHE A 38 5.43 -5.01 4.35
C PHE A 38 5.86 -3.57 4.15
N ALA A 39 7.16 -3.36 4.02
CA ALA A 39 7.74 -2.07 3.63
C ALA A 39 9.00 -2.28 2.80
N ILE A 40 9.31 -1.30 1.96
CA ILE A 40 10.53 -1.30 1.16
C ILE A 40 11.55 -0.40 1.87
N LEU A 41 12.73 -0.94 2.16
CA LEU A 41 13.83 -0.23 2.81
C LEU A 41 15.03 -0.11 1.87
N ASP A 42 15.73 1.02 1.95
CA ASP A 42 17.04 1.23 1.31
C ASP A 42 18.19 0.55 2.11
N SER A 43 19.43 0.72 1.63
CA SER A 43 20.62 0.15 2.28
C SER A 43 20.90 0.69 3.68
N ASP A 44 20.39 1.88 4.00
CA ASP A 44 20.56 2.55 5.29
C ASP A 44 19.41 2.21 6.26
N GLY A 45 18.45 1.39 5.82
CA GLY A 45 17.27 1.01 6.59
C GLY A 45 16.17 2.06 6.58
N ASN A 46 16.23 3.09 5.72
CA ASN A 46 15.16 4.07 5.61
C ASN A 46 14.04 3.56 4.70
N PHE A 47 12.80 3.96 5.01
CA PHE A 47 11.65 3.68 4.15
C PHE A 47 11.77 4.36 2.79
N ILE A 48 11.69 3.57 1.72
CA ILE A 48 11.39 4.06 0.37
C ILE A 48 9.89 4.36 0.31
N ASN A 49 9.54 5.64 0.20
CA ASN A 49 8.16 6.09 0.28
C ASN A 49 7.88 7.27 -0.65
N GLY A 50 6.61 7.51 -0.95
CA GLY A 50 6.18 8.56 -1.89
C GLY A 50 6.45 10.01 -1.44
N LYS A 51 6.90 10.25 -0.20
CA LYS A 51 7.29 11.60 0.27
C LYS A 51 8.70 11.97 -0.17
N ARG A 52 9.61 10.99 -0.23
CA ARG A 52 11.03 11.19 -0.54
C ARG A 52 11.44 10.64 -1.91
N THR A 53 10.72 9.63 -2.40
CA THR A 53 11.04 8.91 -3.63
C THR A 53 9.87 9.00 -4.61
N ALA A 54 9.97 9.92 -5.59
CA ALA A 54 8.91 10.14 -6.57
C ALA A 54 8.62 8.89 -7.44
N GLN A 55 9.63 8.04 -7.67
CA GLN A 55 9.48 6.79 -8.44
C GLN A 55 8.46 5.82 -7.83
N VAL A 56 8.18 5.90 -6.52
CA VAL A 56 7.14 5.08 -5.87
C VAL A 56 5.78 5.26 -6.54
N HIS A 57 5.47 6.48 -7.00
CA HIS A 57 4.20 6.77 -7.69
C HIS A 57 4.08 6.09 -9.06
N LEU A 58 5.21 5.64 -9.63
CA LEU A 58 5.28 4.91 -10.90
C LEU A 58 5.21 3.40 -10.72
N LEU A 59 5.34 2.89 -9.50
CA LEU A 59 5.23 1.48 -9.18
C LEU A 59 3.77 1.11 -8.95
N ARG A 60 3.32 0.05 -9.61
CA ARG A 60 2.00 -0.55 -9.39
C ARG A 60 2.15 -1.91 -8.77
N SER A 61 1.24 -2.22 -7.86
CA SER A 61 1.23 -3.50 -7.19
C SER A 61 -0.17 -4.02 -6.90
N SER A 62 -0.33 -5.34 -6.87
CA SER A 62 -1.48 -5.97 -6.25
C SER A 62 -1.06 -7.22 -5.49
N VAL A 63 -1.61 -7.42 -4.31
CA VAL A 63 -1.35 -8.60 -3.47
C VAL A 63 -2.59 -9.48 -3.49
N ASP A 64 -2.37 -10.76 -3.74
CA ASP A 64 -3.37 -11.80 -3.52
C ASP A 64 -3.03 -12.50 -2.20
N PHE A 65 -3.90 -12.33 -1.20
CA PHE A 65 -3.73 -12.91 0.13
C PHE A 65 -3.95 -14.44 0.13
N THR A 66 -4.71 -14.98 -0.82
CA THR A 66 -4.99 -16.42 -0.92
C THR A 66 -3.78 -17.18 -1.45
N THR A 67 -3.14 -16.64 -2.49
CA THR A 67 -1.94 -17.25 -3.09
C THR A 67 -0.63 -16.73 -2.49
N GLU A 68 -0.70 -15.76 -1.57
CA GLU A 68 0.44 -15.08 -0.97
C GLU A 68 1.42 -14.54 -2.01
N THR A 69 0.88 -13.96 -3.08
CA THR A 69 1.65 -13.42 -4.20
C THR A 69 1.54 -11.91 -4.28
N ILE A 70 2.62 -11.26 -4.70
CA ILE A 70 2.65 -9.86 -5.11
C ILE A 70 2.94 -9.77 -6.59
N SER A 71 2.15 -8.95 -7.25
CA SER A 71 2.29 -8.58 -8.64
C SER A 71 2.86 -7.16 -8.69
N LEU A 72 3.88 -6.93 -9.53
CA LEU A 72 4.62 -5.68 -9.61
C LEU A 72 4.80 -5.24 -11.07
N ARG A 73 4.49 -3.97 -11.37
CA ARG A 73 4.80 -3.37 -12.68
C ARG A 73 5.11 -1.89 -12.60
N HIS A 74 5.75 -1.39 -13.66
CA HIS A 74 5.78 0.05 -13.91
C HIS A 74 4.44 0.51 -14.49
N GLN A 75 3.91 1.65 -14.03
CA GLN A 75 2.60 2.16 -14.44
C GLN A 75 2.37 2.33 -15.95
N HIS A 76 3.43 2.54 -16.73
CA HIS A 76 3.38 2.72 -18.19
C HIS A 76 3.65 1.43 -18.97
N ARG A 77 3.89 0.31 -18.29
CA ARG A 77 4.08 -1.02 -18.91
C ARG A 77 2.87 -1.89 -18.64
N ALA A 78 2.47 -2.69 -19.62
CA ALA A 78 1.39 -3.66 -19.46
C ALA A 78 1.86 -4.94 -18.75
N GLU A 79 3.12 -5.31 -18.93
CA GLU A 79 3.70 -6.51 -18.36
C GLU A 79 3.88 -6.36 -16.84
N GLU A 80 3.44 -7.39 -16.13
CA GLU A 80 3.51 -7.51 -14.69
C GLU A 80 4.34 -8.73 -14.32
N THR A 81 5.16 -8.60 -13.28
CA THR A 81 5.93 -9.72 -12.74
C THR A 81 5.31 -10.14 -11.42
N VAL A 82 4.99 -11.42 -11.30
CA VAL A 82 4.35 -11.99 -10.11
C VAL A 82 5.38 -12.80 -9.34
N PHE A 83 5.38 -12.63 -8.01
CA PHE A 83 6.26 -13.34 -7.10
C PHE A 83 5.49 -13.84 -5.89
N HIS A 84 5.85 -15.00 -5.37
CA HIS A 84 5.41 -15.42 -4.05
C HIS A 84 6.12 -14.59 -2.97
N LEU A 85 5.33 -13.92 -2.13
CA LEU A 85 5.80 -12.99 -1.09
C LEU A 85 6.85 -13.60 -0.17
N HIS A 86 6.76 -14.88 0.18
CA HIS A 86 7.68 -15.49 1.15
C HIS A 86 8.80 -16.29 0.48
N ARG A 87 8.50 -16.96 -0.63
CA ARG A 87 9.45 -17.88 -1.29
C ARG A 87 10.41 -17.18 -2.24
N GLU A 88 10.04 -16.02 -2.76
CA GLU A 88 10.78 -15.34 -3.84
C GLU A 88 11.35 -13.97 -3.42
N ARG A 89 11.59 -13.76 -2.11
CA ARG A 89 12.14 -12.50 -1.56
C ARG A 89 13.36 -11.98 -2.31
N LYS A 90 14.28 -12.85 -2.70
CA LYS A 90 15.48 -12.46 -3.46
C LYS A 90 15.15 -11.94 -4.86
N ALA A 91 14.15 -12.49 -5.51
CA ALA A 91 13.71 -12.05 -6.83
C ALA A 91 12.96 -10.71 -6.73
N ILE A 92 12.08 -10.57 -5.72
CA ILE A 92 11.40 -9.31 -5.39
C ILE A 92 12.43 -8.19 -5.14
N ASN A 93 13.42 -8.42 -4.26
CA ASN A 93 14.43 -7.41 -3.95
C ASN A 93 15.25 -6.99 -5.17
N ARG A 94 15.56 -7.94 -6.08
CA ARG A 94 16.25 -7.63 -7.34
C ARG A 94 15.37 -6.75 -8.23
N TRP A 95 14.11 -7.14 -8.43
CA TRP A 95 13.15 -6.36 -9.22
C TRP A 95 12.99 -4.95 -8.67
N LEU A 96 12.86 -4.80 -7.35
CA LEU A 96 12.75 -3.49 -6.69
C LEU A 96 14.03 -2.67 -6.84
N THR A 97 15.20 -3.29 -6.69
CA THR A 97 16.49 -2.60 -6.88
C THR A 97 16.65 -2.12 -8.31
N ASP A 98 16.27 -2.95 -9.29
CA ASP A 98 16.30 -2.57 -10.70
C ASP A 98 15.29 -1.45 -11.01
N PHE A 99 14.11 -1.48 -10.37
CA PHE A 99 13.06 -0.46 -10.53
C PHE A 99 13.46 0.89 -9.94
N PHE A 100 14.04 0.91 -8.74
CA PHE A 100 14.43 2.14 -8.04
C PHE A 100 15.81 2.65 -8.44
N GLU A 101 16.62 1.85 -9.11
CA GLU A 101 18.01 2.15 -9.50
C GLU A 101 18.95 2.36 -8.28
N TYR A 102 18.56 1.84 -7.11
CA TYR A 102 19.39 1.75 -5.90
C TYR A 102 18.94 0.59 -5.02
N PRO A 103 19.78 0.10 -4.07
CA PRO A 103 19.45 -1.06 -3.24
C PRO A 103 18.10 -0.91 -2.53
N ALA A 104 17.18 -1.81 -2.82
CA ALA A 104 15.83 -1.81 -2.27
C ALA A 104 15.43 -3.23 -1.83
N THR A 105 14.95 -3.36 -0.59
CA THR A 105 14.61 -4.66 0.00
C THR A 105 13.23 -4.63 0.63
N LEU A 106 12.45 -5.69 0.42
CA LEU A 106 11.11 -5.84 0.99
C LEU A 106 11.19 -6.56 2.35
N HIS A 107 10.79 -5.87 3.41
CA HIS A 107 10.74 -6.37 4.78
C HIS A 107 9.31 -6.69 5.20
N GLN A 108 9.15 -7.56 6.20
CA GLN A 108 7.87 -7.87 6.83
C GLN A 108 7.93 -7.55 8.32
N ASN A 109 6.84 -6.99 8.85
CA ASN A 109 6.62 -6.82 10.27
C ASN A 109 5.13 -7.04 10.57
N LEU A 110 4.83 -7.98 11.47
CA LEU A 110 3.46 -8.31 11.87
C LEU A 110 3.02 -7.55 13.14
N ASP A 111 3.92 -6.78 13.75
CA ASP A 111 3.69 -6.03 15.00
C ASP A 111 3.22 -4.59 14.73
N GLY A 112 2.95 -4.23 13.46
CA GLY A 112 2.46 -2.90 13.06
C GLY A 112 3.53 -1.81 12.97
N GLN A 113 4.82 -2.14 13.01
CA GLN A 113 5.93 -1.17 13.00
C GLN A 113 6.04 -0.36 11.69
N PHE A 114 5.39 -0.80 10.62
CA PHE A 114 5.39 -0.09 9.34
C PHE A 114 4.18 0.82 9.14
N LEU A 115 3.28 0.90 10.12
CA LEU A 115 2.25 1.94 10.18
C LEU A 115 2.90 3.34 10.27
N ASP A 116 2.15 4.39 9.96
CA ASP A 116 2.70 5.74 9.98
C ASP A 116 2.96 6.24 11.43
N ILE A 117 2.18 5.76 12.39
CA ILE A 117 2.40 5.96 13.83
C ILE A 117 2.26 4.59 14.51
N PRO A 118 3.35 3.82 14.67
CA PRO A 118 3.30 2.51 15.33
C PRO A 118 2.58 2.56 16.68
N GLU A 119 1.88 1.48 17.04
CA GLU A 119 1.11 1.30 18.30
C GLU A 119 -0.11 2.23 18.51
N LEU A 120 -0.17 3.38 17.83
CA LEU A 120 -1.31 4.32 17.90
C LEU A 120 -2.16 4.33 16.63
N SER A 121 -1.64 3.81 15.52
CA SER A 121 -2.36 3.76 14.26
C SER A 121 -3.46 2.69 14.33
N GLY A 122 -4.67 3.09 13.98
CA GLY A 122 -5.79 2.18 13.72
C GLY A 122 -6.30 2.32 12.30
N ILE A 123 -7.56 1.96 12.11
CA ILE A 123 -8.24 2.11 10.83
C ILE A 123 -8.39 3.58 10.46
N THR A 124 -8.00 3.92 9.24
CA THR A 124 -8.25 5.25 8.67
C THR A 124 -9.58 5.27 7.93
N ILE A 125 -10.45 6.22 8.27
CA ILE A 125 -11.76 6.40 7.66
C ILE A 125 -11.77 7.71 6.89
N LEU A 126 -12.26 7.68 5.65
CA LEU A 126 -12.38 8.85 4.80
C LEU A 126 -13.78 8.90 4.20
N SER A 127 -14.43 10.06 4.22
CA SER A 127 -15.69 10.21 3.50
C SER A 127 -15.42 10.41 2.01
N ARG A 128 -16.21 9.76 1.16
CA ARG A 128 -16.16 9.98 -0.28
C ARG A 128 -16.38 11.45 -0.64
N ALA A 129 -17.29 12.12 0.07
CA ALA A 129 -17.55 13.55 -0.11
C ALA A 129 -16.31 14.42 0.15
N SER A 130 -15.51 14.11 1.17
CA SER A 130 -14.24 14.82 1.43
C SER A 130 -13.22 14.59 0.30
N LEU A 131 -13.17 13.38 -0.24
CA LEU A 131 -12.27 13.05 -1.33
C LEU A 131 -12.70 13.75 -2.63
N ASP A 132 -14.01 13.82 -2.92
CA ASP A 132 -14.58 14.56 -4.04
C ASP A 132 -14.24 16.06 -3.99
N GLU A 133 -14.29 16.70 -2.81
CA GLU A 133 -13.86 18.10 -2.67
C GLU A 133 -12.36 18.27 -2.89
N THR A 134 -11.54 17.35 -2.37
CA THR A 134 -10.07 17.41 -2.55
C THR A 134 -9.67 17.28 -4.02
N VAL A 135 -10.35 16.42 -4.77
CA VAL A 135 -10.17 16.26 -6.23
C VAL A 135 -10.39 17.58 -6.97
N LYS A 136 -11.43 18.34 -6.59
CA LYS A 136 -11.73 19.65 -7.21
C LYS A 136 -10.65 20.68 -6.93
N TRP A 137 -10.08 20.69 -5.72
CA TRP A 137 -9.05 21.67 -5.35
C TRP A 137 -7.69 21.42 -5.98
N HIS A 138 -7.38 20.15 -6.26
CA HIS A 138 -6.05 19.74 -6.70
C HIS A 138 -5.99 19.26 -8.16
N GLU A 139 -7.11 19.28 -8.88
CA GLU A 139 -7.20 18.89 -10.30
C GLU A 139 -6.63 17.49 -10.60
N VAL A 140 -6.69 16.58 -9.62
CA VAL A 140 -6.28 15.17 -9.75
C VAL A 140 -7.48 14.28 -10.00
N THR A 141 -7.27 13.08 -10.55
CA THR A 141 -8.35 12.10 -10.66
C THR A 141 -8.76 11.57 -9.29
N PHE A 142 -10.01 11.11 -9.16
CA PHE A 142 -10.49 10.49 -7.91
C PHE A 142 -9.63 9.29 -7.49
N ASP A 143 -9.28 8.42 -8.44
CA ASP A 143 -8.45 7.26 -8.17
C ASP A 143 -7.03 7.63 -7.74
N GLU A 144 -6.47 8.70 -8.31
CA GLU A 144 -5.18 9.20 -7.86
C GLU A 144 -5.25 9.79 -6.45
N ALA A 145 -6.30 10.55 -6.13
CA ALA A 145 -6.51 11.05 -4.78
C ALA A 145 -6.65 9.89 -3.78
N ARG A 146 -7.49 8.88 -4.07
CA ARG A 146 -7.64 7.66 -3.26
C ARG A 146 -6.30 6.98 -2.98
N ARG A 147 -5.50 6.76 -4.02
CA ARG A 147 -4.16 6.13 -3.91
C ARG A 147 -3.17 6.96 -3.09
N ARG A 148 -3.37 8.26 -2.96
CA ARG A 148 -2.51 9.14 -2.14
C ARG A 148 -2.94 9.15 -0.68
N PHE A 149 -4.24 9.25 -0.40
CA PHE A 149 -4.79 9.23 0.96
C PHE A 149 -4.62 7.87 1.64
N ARG A 150 -4.88 6.79 0.90
CA ARG A 150 -4.76 5.40 1.37
C ARG A 150 -5.59 5.11 2.62
N ALA A 151 -6.82 5.62 2.62
CA ALA A 151 -7.79 5.34 3.67
C ALA A 151 -8.23 3.86 3.62
N ASN A 152 -8.38 3.23 4.77
CA ASN A 152 -8.81 1.83 4.89
C ASN A 152 -10.30 1.66 4.66
N VAL A 153 -11.12 2.61 5.10
CA VAL A 153 -12.58 2.55 4.93
C VAL A 153 -13.07 3.85 4.30
N GLU A 154 -13.79 3.72 3.19
CA GLU A 154 -14.52 4.84 2.59
C GLU A 154 -15.98 4.81 3.02
N ILE A 155 -16.52 5.95 3.47
CA ILE A 155 -17.93 6.14 3.89
C ILE A 155 -18.66 7.17 3.03
#